data_AF-A0A1X0RY18-F1
#
_entry.id   AF-A0A1X0RY18-F1
#
_cell.length_a   1.000
_cell.length_b   1.000
_cell.length_c   1.000
_cell.angle_alpha   90.00
_cell.angle_beta   90.00
_cell.angle_gamma   90.00
#
_symmetry.space_group_name_H-M   'P 1'
#
loop_
_entity.id
_entity.type
_entity.pdbx_description
1 polymer ?
#
loop_
_entity_poly.entity_id
_entity_poly.type
_entity_poly.pdbx_seq_one_letter_code
_entity_poly.pdbx_strand_id
1 'polypeptide(L)'
;MSFGVESSQKRQSIDTLLETSNKIRRLSSSTAYRMSFFLDNLPSPDQYLNEHTSALHDFEDYRSIVSSQTSLLSEGGPSPFITRFNQTSTDAPHERKPLYDLKPFKDLDQQKVYISKISSYLFQTEYAKDLPSIRRSLRAFTTNEFHNMVKHLLRRFDPHLEVGRNFHEELPRVLKNIHCPLADMITPKGLLSIGAPHLYPISLALLHWLTESCELIHEQVDDYEDDVSVENNMFDENYFNWIFFIYACRAYAEEMSGGRDLIESNKELEDALNATDATVDEMEEKSKRNSKKLLEELNQYNKDHPSLAYLKKTNTDLKSDIEKFNAYCEMKQKKIEKSQALGLRSEKQIQGFERELKKIETEIEKIKEALTSKGLTIEKINAIVEENKTISTEYTKIQKRLQDLQKQYEAKKEKSDEVLNEIETLISEHNTLISKLAAIPDIDIQEDQLKITFDPTTDDPNKDFPVDYESRTIPKLNNIFDLLSKRLLDITKKNSNLREELEAIDKKILDIQNSRHLDQQIVERRRHELEEREFMWRKEHEEMTMALEKEEKAMQEKERQISLDLENARMKLYDTKLKASEARIQAERRKHELNEIYASFVRQLKHALEDIDQRAEDYRVAVKKEESVVTEVILDI
;
A
#
# COMPACT_ATOMS: atom_id res chain seq x y z
N MET A 1 9.36 -58.14 -13.01
CA MET A 1 9.43 -56.71 -13.38
C MET A 1 8.70 -55.88 -12.33
N SER A 2 9.38 -55.41 -11.26
CA SER A 2 8.86 -54.33 -10.39
C SER A 2 9.95 -53.82 -9.41
N PHE A 3 11.19 -53.64 -9.87
CA PHE A 3 12.28 -53.05 -9.06
C PHE A 3 12.97 -51.86 -9.74
N GLY A 4 12.45 -51.40 -10.90
CA GLY A 4 13.05 -50.29 -11.66
C GLY A 4 12.35 -48.94 -11.52
N VAL A 5 11.17 -48.87 -10.89
CA VAL A 5 10.35 -47.63 -10.86
C VAL A 5 10.52 -46.84 -9.55
N GLU A 6 10.72 -47.50 -8.40
CA GLU A 6 10.96 -46.83 -7.12
C GLU A 6 12.36 -46.18 -7.01
N SER A 7 13.35 -46.70 -7.73
CA SER A 7 14.72 -46.16 -7.73
C SER A 7 14.84 -44.86 -8.52
N SER A 8 14.04 -44.65 -9.56
CA SER A 8 14.04 -43.39 -10.33
C SER A 8 13.26 -42.27 -9.63
N GLN A 9 12.17 -42.59 -8.93
CA GLN A 9 11.43 -41.59 -8.11
C GLN A 9 12.21 -41.16 -6.87
N LYS A 10 12.96 -42.08 -6.21
CA LYS A 10 13.86 -41.70 -5.10
C LYS A 10 15.04 -40.84 -5.56
N ARG A 11 15.63 -41.10 -6.74
CA ARG A 11 16.72 -40.27 -7.27
C ARG A 11 16.24 -38.87 -7.69
N GLN A 12 15.09 -38.74 -8.34
CA GLN A 12 14.50 -37.44 -8.67
C GLN A 12 14.09 -36.62 -7.43
N SER A 13 13.61 -37.26 -6.36
CA SER A 13 13.36 -36.57 -5.07
C SER A 13 14.64 -36.13 -4.36
N ILE A 14 15.72 -36.90 -4.45
CA ILE A 14 17.01 -36.54 -3.82
C ILE A 14 17.68 -35.40 -4.59
N ASP A 15 17.64 -35.41 -5.92
CA ASP A 15 18.22 -34.34 -6.74
C ASP A 15 17.44 -33.03 -6.58
N THR A 16 16.11 -33.07 -6.47
CA THR A 16 15.29 -31.88 -6.17
C THR A 16 15.47 -31.38 -4.73
N LEU A 17 15.73 -32.26 -3.75
CA LEU A 17 16.08 -31.88 -2.38
C LEU A 17 17.50 -31.29 -2.27
N LEU A 18 18.46 -31.78 -3.06
CA LEU A 18 19.80 -31.20 -3.15
C LEU A 18 19.78 -29.85 -3.89
N GLU A 19 18.96 -29.71 -4.92
CA GLU A 19 18.81 -28.46 -5.66
C GLU A 19 18.10 -27.39 -4.82
N THR A 20 17.09 -27.76 -4.03
CA THR A 20 16.43 -26.85 -3.07
C THR A 20 17.32 -26.52 -1.88
N SER A 21 18.10 -27.47 -1.34
CA SER A 21 19.09 -27.22 -0.30
C SER A 21 20.20 -26.26 -0.76
N ASN A 22 20.70 -26.44 -1.99
CA ASN A 22 21.68 -25.52 -2.60
C ASN A 22 21.07 -24.15 -2.91
N LYS A 23 19.78 -24.06 -3.26
CA LYS A 23 19.06 -22.80 -3.45
C LYS A 23 18.87 -22.05 -2.13
N ILE A 24 18.54 -22.76 -1.04
CA ILE A 24 18.43 -22.21 0.32
C ILE A 24 19.80 -21.74 0.84
N ARG A 25 20.88 -22.48 0.56
CA ARG A 25 22.26 -22.10 0.93
C ARG A 25 22.75 -20.87 0.15
N ARG A 26 22.39 -20.75 -1.12
CA ARG A 26 22.66 -19.55 -1.93
C ARG A 26 21.82 -18.35 -1.49
N LEU A 27 20.58 -18.57 -1.06
CA LEU A 27 19.71 -17.52 -0.53
C LEU A 27 20.19 -17.04 0.86
N SER A 28 20.63 -17.91 1.77
CA SER A 28 21.14 -17.48 3.07
C SER A 28 22.49 -16.75 2.96
N SER A 29 23.35 -17.17 2.01
CA SER A 29 24.58 -16.44 1.69
C SER A 29 24.33 -15.07 1.05
N SER A 30 23.26 -14.94 0.24
CA SER A 30 22.85 -13.68 -0.38
C SER A 30 22.22 -12.72 0.65
N THR A 31 21.45 -13.24 1.60
CA THR A 31 20.90 -12.43 2.71
C THR A 31 21.99 -11.99 3.69
N ALA A 32 23.00 -12.83 3.94
CA ALA A 32 24.18 -12.48 4.75
C ALA A 32 25.04 -11.39 4.07
N TYR A 33 25.24 -11.47 2.75
CA TYR A 33 25.91 -10.42 1.97
C TYR A 33 25.09 -9.12 1.87
N ARG A 34 23.74 -9.22 1.83
CA ARG A 34 22.86 -8.03 1.82
C ARG A 34 22.78 -7.36 3.18
N MET A 35 22.88 -8.10 4.29
CA MET A 35 22.97 -7.51 5.63
C MET A 35 24.35 -6.90 5.89
N SER A 36 25.45 -7.49 5.40
CA SER A 36 26.78 -6.84 5.50
C SER A 36 26.88 -5.59 4.62
N PHE A 37 26.28 -5.60 3.42
CA PHE A 37 26.23 -4.41 2.55
C PHE A 37 25.34 -3.28 3.12
N PHE A 38 24.36 -3.60 3.97
CA PHE A 38 23.52 -2.63 4.68
C PHE A 38 24.19 -2.08 5.95
N LEU A 39 25.01 -2.88 6.63
CA LEU A 39 25.77 -2.46 7.81
C LEU A 39 27.02 -1.64 7.46
N ASP A 40 27.63 -1.87 6.31
CA ASP A 40 28.77 -1.08 5.80
C ASP A 40 28.37 0.23 5.10
N ASN A 41 27.06 0.50 4.91
CA ASN A 41 26.52 1.72 4.29
C ASN A 41 25.59 2.54 5.21
N LEU A 42 25.65 2.33 6.52
CA LEU A 42 25.03 3.25 7.47
C LEU A 42 25.93 4.48 7.66
N PRO A 43 25.42 5.72 7.48
CA PRO A 43 26.20 6.92 7.71
C PRO A 43 26.68 6.99 9.16
N SER A 44 27.90 7.46 9.38
CA SER A 44 28.49 7.67 10.70
C SER A 44 27.58 8.52 11.60
N PRO A 45 27.50 8.24 12.92
CA PRO A 45 26.73 9.05 13.89
C PRO A 45 27.07 10.55 13.91
N ASP A 46 28.17 10.96 13.29
CA ASP A 46 28.63 12.35 13.22
C ASP A 46 27.95 13.18 12.11
N GLN A 47 27.11 12.58 11.24
CA GLN A 47 26.34 13.32 10.22
C GLN A 47 24.95 13.79 10.67
N TYR A 48 24.51 13.43 11.89
CA TYR A 48 23.24 13.92 12.46
C TYR A 48 23.39 15.09 13.44
N LEU A 49 24.61 15.55 13.70
CA LEU A 49 24.91 16.67 14.62
C LEU A 49 25.32 17.98 13.93
N ASN A 50 25.27 18.04 12.59
CA ASN A 50 25.63 19.24 11.83
C ASN A 50 24.48 19.86 10.99
N GLU A 51 23.26 19.32 11.05
CA GLU A 51 22.07 19.94 10.44
C GLU A 51 21.08 20.54 11.47
N HIS A 52 21.32 20.36 12.77
CA HIS A 52 20.50 20.97 13.84
C HIS A 52 21.23 22.01 14.70
N THR A 53 22.43 22.43 14.29
CA THR A 53 23.17 23.55 14.91
C THR A 53 23.21 24.82 14.03
N SER A 54 22.58 24.81 12.85
CA SER A 54 22.35 26.02 12.04
C SER A 54 20.96 26.64 12.23
N ALA A 55 20.07 26.01 13.01
CA ALA A 55 18.73 26.55 13.33
C ALA A 55 18.63 27.14 14.76
N LEU A 56 19.74 27.17 15.50
CA LEU A 56 19.86 27.78 16.83
C LEU A 56 20.79 29.01 16.84
N HIS A 57 21.19 29.50 15.66
CA HIS A 57 21.84 30.81 15.50
C HIS A 57 20.86 31.92 15.05
N ASP A 58 19.68 31.55 14.53
CA ASP A 58 18.65 32.50 14.10
C ASP A 58 17.68 32.94 15.24
N PHE A 59 17.88 32.45 16.46
CA PHE A 59 17.05 32.82 17.62
C PHE A 59 17.74 33.77 18.62
N GLU A 60 19.02 34.09 18.41
CA GLU A 60 19.73 35.15 19.17
C GLU A 60 19.76 36.50 18.43
N ASP A 61 19.55 36.52 17.11
CA ASP A 61 19.47 37.76 16.33
C ASP A 61 18.12 38.51 16.45
N TYR A 62 17.05 37.83 16.85
CA TYR A 62 15.74 38.47 17.07
C TYR A 62 15.63 39.24 18.41
N ARG A 63 16.57 39.05 19.34
CA ARG A 63 16.60 39.83 20.59
C ARG A 63 17.41 41.12 20.48
N SER A 64 18.14 41.34 19.37
CA SER A 64 18.87 42.58 19.12
C SER A 64 18.01 43.66 18.44
N ILE A 65 16.99 43.26 17.65
CA ILE A 65 16.16 44.18 16.85
C ILE A 65 15.14 44.98 17.68
N VAL A 66 14.76 44.49 18.87
CA VAL A 66 13.82 45.20 19.77
C VAL A 66 14.55 46.10 20.80
N SER A 67 15.89 46.14 20.77
CA SER A 67 16.69 46.96 21.71
C SER A 67 17.31 48.23 21.09
N SER A 68 17.10 48.49 19.80
CA SER A 68 17.70 49.64 19.09
C SER A 68 16.72 50.72 18.63
N GLN A 69 15.47 50.73 19.12
CA GLN A 69 14.49 51.80 18.81
C GLN A 69 14.29 52.84 19.94
N THR A 70 15.26 52.99 20.84
CA THR A 70 15.28 54.12 21.78
C THR A 70 16.65 54.78 21.82
N SER A 71 17.12 55.26 20.67
CA SER A 71 18.10 56.34 20.57
C SER A 71 18.19 56.78 19.12
N LEU A 72 17.76 58.01 18.84
CA LEU A 72 18.45 59.00 17.99
C LEU A 72 17.44 60.09 17.61
N LEU A 73 17.33 61.07 18.50
CA LEU A 73 17.28 62.45 18.06
C LEU A 73 18.61 62.73 17.34
N SER A 74 18.52 63.45 16.22
CA SER A 74 19.58 64.24 15.56
C SER A 74 20.04 63.76 14.18
N GLU A 75 19.97 64.75 13.27
CA GLU A 75 20.71 64.97 12.04
C GLU A 75 20.21 64.39 10.71
N GLY A 76 19.88 65.34 9.82
CA GLY A 76 19.33 65.13 8.50
C GLY A 76 20.26 64.44 7.50
N GLY A 77 19.62 63.68 6.61
CA GLY A 77 20.19 63.15 5.38
C GLY A 77 19.04 62.64 4.49
N PRO A 78 19.03 62.90 3.17
CA PRO A 78 17.89 62.59 2.31
C PRO A 78 17.77 61.08 2.03
N SER A 79 16.52 60.62 1.96
CA SER A 79 16.08 59.22 1.76
C SER A 79 16.52 58.62 0.41
N PRO A 80 16.74 57.27 0.31
CA PRO A 80 17.44 56.60 -0.79
C PRO A 80 16.66 56.49 -2.12
N PHE A 81 15.57 57.24 -2.28
CA PHE A 81 14.78 57.25 -3.51
C PHE A 81 15.38 58.16 -4.60
N ILE A 82 16.25 59.12 -4.22
CA ILE A 82 16.96 60.02 -5.15
C ILE A 82 18.43 59.62 -5.26
N THR A 83 18.75 58.42 -5.75
CA THR A 83 20.12 58.08 -6.20
C THR A 83 20.15 57.15 -7.42
N ARG A 84 19.00 56.77 -7.97
CA ARG A 84 18.95 55.88 -9.15
C ARG A 84 19.02 56.59 -10.51
N PHE A 85 19.04 57.91 -10.54
CA PHE A 85 18.90 58.68 -11.80
C PHE A 85 20.19 59.32 -12.34
N ASN A 86 21.33 59.21 -11.66
CA ASN A 86 22.57 59.93 -12.03
C ASN A 86 23.82 59.03 -12.13
N GLN A 87 23.77 57.93 -12.88
CA GLN A 87 24.98 57.17 -13.24
C GLN A 87 24.95 56.63 -14.68
N THR A 88 25.35 57.48 -15.64
CA THR A 88 26.00 57.16 -16.93
C THR A 88 26.75 58.43 -17.35
N SER A 89 27.97 58.50 -17.89
CA SER A 89 29.08 57.58 -18.16
C SER A 89 30.33 58.47 -18.35
N THR A 90 31.52 58.02 -17.99
CA THR A 90 32.79 58.65 -18.38
C THR A 90 33.38 57.84 -19.53
N ASP A 91 33.34 58.39 -20.75
CA ASP A 91 34.23 57.97 -21.84
C ASP A 91 34.34 59.05 -22.93
N ALA A 92 35.52 59.14 -23.55
CA ALA A 92 35.98 60.18 -24.47
C ALA A 92 35.42 60.02 -25.91
N PRO A 93 35.66 60.97 -26.84
CA PRO A 93 34.67 61.51 -27.76
C PRO A 93 34.35 60.56 -28.92
N HIS A 94 33.21 59.88 -28.85
CA HIS A 94 32.59 59.27 -30.02
C HIS A 94 31.66 60.28 -30.71
N GLU A 95 31.79 60.35 -32.04
CA GLU A 95 30.96 61.15 -32.93
C GLU A 95 29.48 61.06 -32.55
N ARG A 96 28.86 62.21 -32.25
CA ARG A 96 27.42 62.30 -31.98
C ARG A 96 26.63 61.92 -33.22
N LYS A 97 26.23 60.65 -33.33
CA LYS A 97 25.11 60.25 -34.18
C LYS A 97 23.84 60.85 -33.57
N PRO A 98 22.97 61.53 -34.33
CA PRO A 98 21.71 62.03 -33.79
C PRO A 98 20.89 60.86 -33.25
N LEU A 99 20.51 60.93 -31.98
CA LEU A 99 19.85 59.86 -31.20
C LEU A 99 18.39 59.58 -31.64
N TYR A 100 17.93 60.18 -32.74
CA TYR A 100 16.60 59.95 -33.32
C TYR A 100 16.74 59.71 -34.82
N ASP A 101 16.22 58.57 -35.30
CA ASP A 101 16.13 58.32 -36.74
C ASP A 101 15.20 59.37 -37.34
N LEU A 102 15.72 60.21 -38.24
CA LEU A 102 14.96 61.26 -38.92
C LEU A 102 14.09 60.69 -40.06
N LYS A 103 14.23 59.39 -40.37
CA LYS A 103 13.47 58.70 -41.43
C LYS A 103 11.95 58.65 -41.22
N PRO A 104 11.40 58.40 -40.01
CA PRO A 104 9.95 58.32 -39.79
C PRO A 104 9.25 59.67 -39.99
N PHE A 105 9.93 60.78 -39.72
CA PHE A 105 9.33 62.12 -39.78
C PHE A 105 9.18 62.66 -41.20
N LYS A 106 10.01 62.19 -42.14
CA LYS A 106 9.95 62.61 -43.56
C LYS A 106 8.91 61.83 -44.37
N ASP A 107 8.37 60.74 -43.83
CA ASP A 107 7.35 59.95 -44.50
C ASP A 107 6.01 60.70 -44.57
N LEU A 108 5.47 60.83 -45.77
CA LEU A 108 4.24 61.58 -46.06
C LEU A 108 3.01 60.94 -45.39
N ASP A 109 3.01 59.62 -45.23
CA ASP A 109 1.88 58.93 -44.62
C ASP A 109 1.86 59.07 -43.09
N GLN A 110 3.04 59.05 -42.44
CA GLN A 110 3.16 59.36 -41.01
C GLN A 110 2.79 60.82 -40.70
N GLN A 111 3.19 61.77 -41.55
CA GLN A 111 2.79 63.17 -41.38
C GLN A 111 1.27 63.35 -41.43
N LYS A 112 0.55 62.59 -42.27
CA LYS A 112 -0.93 62.63 -42.28
C LYS A 112 -1.53 62.15 -40.96
N VAL A 113 -0.96 61.09 -40.38
CA VAL A 113 -1.38 60.57 -39.07
C VAL A 113 -1.14 61.61 -37.98
N TYR A 114 0.05 62.22 -37.94
CA TYR A 114 0.38 63.27 -36.98
C TYR A 114 -0.55 64.47 -37.10
N ILE A 115 -0.79 64.95 -38.33
CA ILE A 115 -1.73 66.06 -38.57
C ILE A 115 -3.12 65.69 -38.06
N SER A 116 -3.59 64.46 -38.31
CA SER A 116 -4.90 64.01 -37.83
C SER A 116 -4.98 64.02 -36.31
N LYS A 117 -3.98 63.46 -35.63
CA LYS A 117 -3.96 63.36 -34.15
C LYS A 117 -3.87 64.74 -33.49
N ILE A 118 -2.92 65.58 -33.93
CA ILE A 118 -2.78 66.96 -33.44
C ILE A 118 -4.06 67.76 -33.70
N SER A 119 -4.67 67.61 -34.88
CA SER A 119 -5.91 68.36 -35.20
C SER A 119 -7.07 67.97 -34.30
N SER A 120 -7.24 66.67 -34.04
CA SER A 120 -8.30 66.17 -33.15
C SER A 120 -8.09 66.69 -31.73
N TYR A 121 -6.87 66.63 -31.20
CA TYR A 121 -6.57 67.09 -29.85
C TYR A 121 -6.71 68.61 -29.69
N LEU A 122 -6.20 69.40 -30.65
CA LEU A 122 -6.35 70.86 -30.62
C LEU A 122 -7.82 71.29 -30.74
N PHE A 123 -8.65 70.51 -31.45
CA PHE A 123 -10.10 70.74 -31.51
C PHE A 123 -10.79 70.40 -30.18
N GLN A 124 -10.44 69.28 -29.55
CA GLN A 124 -10.97 68.89 -28.23
C GLN A 124 -10.61 69.91 -27.13
N THR A 125 -9.42 70.52 -27.22
CA THR A 125 -8.94 71.51 -26.25
C THR A 125 -9.35 72.96 -26.56
N GLU A 126 -10.33 73.14 -27.46
CA GLU A 126 -10.91 74.44 -27.87
C GLU A 126 -9.90 75.48 -28.40
N TYR A 127 -8.75 75.06 -28.94
CA TYR A 127 -7.74 75.98 -29.49
C TYR A 127 -8.29 76.85 -30.64
N ALA A 128 -9.13 76.26 -31.51
CA ALA A 128 -9.81 76.96 -32.59
C ALA A 128 -11.18 76.34 -32.88
N LYS A 129 -12.13 77.17 -33.32
CA LYS A 129 -13.56 76.79 -33.46
C LYS A 129 -13.85 75.75 -34.55
N ASP A 130 -12.99 75.63 -35.56
CA ASP A 130 -13.24 74.79 -36.76
C ASP A 130 -12.09 73.83 -37.08
N LEU A 131 -12.35 72.52 -37.03
CA LEU A 131 -11.40 71.44 -37.36
C LEU A 131 -10.79 71.52 -38.78
N PRO A 132 -11.52 71.92 -39.85
CA PRO A 132 -10.91 72.14 -41.17
C PRO A 132 -9.87 73.26 -41.20
N SER A 133 -10.01 74.28 -40.35
CA SER A 133 -9.06 75.38 -40.24
C SER A 133 -7.75 74.92 -39.62
N ILE A 134 -7.82 74.14 -38.54
CA ILE A 134 -6.67 73.54 -37.86
C ILE A 134 -5.89 72.62 -38.82
N ARG A 135 -6.59 71.74 -39.54
CA ARG A 135 -5.97 70.85 -40.54
C ARG A 135 -5.28 71.61 -41.67
N ARG A 136 -5.83 72.75 -42.10
CA ARG A 136 -5.21 73.60 -43.13
C ARG A 136 -3.93 74.25 -42.60
N SER A 137 -3.98 74.79 -41.39
CA SER A 137 -2.83 75.41 -40.71
C SER A 137 -1.70 74.39 -40.49
N LEU A 138 -2.01 73.17 -40.03
CA LEU A 138 -1.00 72.14 -39.79
C LEU A 138 -0.30 71.62 -41.05
N ARG A 139 -0.93 71.71 -42.25
CA ARG A 139 -0.29 71.33 -43.53
C ARG A 139 0.81 72.32 -43.97
N ALA A 140 0.71 73.58 -43.55
CA ALA A 140 1.68 74.63 -43.89
C ALA A 140 1.53 75.79 -42.89
N PHE A 141 2.03 75.60 -41.66
CA PHE A 141 1.87 76.60 -40.60
C PHE A 141 2.87 77.74 -40.79
N THR A 142 2.41 78.96 -40.51
CA THR A 142 3.27 80.11 -40.31
C THR A 142 4.00 80.01 -38.96
N THR A 143 5.10 80.74 -38.82
CA THR A 143 5.85 80.82 -37.56
C THR A 143 4.97 81.22 -36.37
N ASN A 144 4.02 82.14 -36.58
CA ASN A 144 3.10 82.59 -35.53
C ASN A 144 2.09 81.51 -35.15
N GLU A 145 1.51 80.80 -36.12
CA GLU A 145 0.58 79.70 -35.85
C GLU A 145 1.26 78.56 -35.09
N PHE A 146 2.49 78.21 -35.47
CA PHE A 146 3.29 77.22 -34.74
C PHE A 146 3.56 77.65 -33.29
N HIS A 147 3.99 78.90 -33.07
CA HIS A 147 4.20 79.42 -31.71
C HIS A 147 2.94 79.34 -30.86
N ASN A 148 1.78 79.71 -31.41
CA ASN A 148 0.52 79.69 -30.69
C ASN A 148 0.06 78.26 -30.37
N MET A 149 0.23 77.32 -31.30
CA MET A 149 -0.05 75.90 -31.06
C MET A 149 0.86 75.33 -29.97
N VAL A 150 2.17 75.62 -30.01
CA VAL A 150 3.11 75.16 -28.97
C VAL A 150 2.79 75.80 -27.61
N LYS A 151 2.48 77.09 -27.55
CA LYS A 151 2.10 77.76 -26.29
C LYS A 151 0.84 77.15 -25.69
N HIS A 152 -0.16 76.84 -26.53
CA HIS A 152 -1.39 76.19 -26.10
C HIS A 152 -1.13 74.80 -25.52
N LEU A 153 -0.33 74.00 -26.22
CA LEU A 153 0.05 72.66 -25.75
C LEU A 153 0.89 72.72 -24.48
N LEU A 154 1.88 73.61 -24.38
CA LEU A 154 2.71 73.75 -23.18
C LEU A 154 1.90 74.17 -21.94
N ARG A 155 0.92 75.09 -22.11
CA ARG A 155 0.03 75.48 -21.00
C ARG A 155 -0.85 74.31 -20.53
N ARG A 156 -1.16 73.37 -21.42
CA ARG A 156 -1.88 72.14 -21.06
C ARG A 156 -0.99 71.05 -20.49
N PHE A 157 0.27 71.00 -20.92
CA PHE A 157 1.27 70.13 -20.33
C PHE A 157 1.56 70.53 -18.87
N ASP A 158 1.77 71.83 -18.62
CA ASP A 158 1.96 72.40 -17.28
C ASP A 158 1.47 73.86 -17.25
N PRO A 159 0.46 74.20 -16.42
CA PRO A 159 -0.04 75.57 -16.29
C PRO A 159 1.02 76.61 -15.87
N HIS A 160 2.11 76.19 -15.21
CA HIS A 160 3.17 77.06 -14.74
C HIS A 160 4.29 77.28 -15.78
N LEU A 161 4.26 76.55 -16.90
CA LEU A 161 5.28 76.59 -17.94
C LEU A 161 4.95 77.63 -19.01
N GLU A 162 5.37 78.88 -18.78
CA GLU A 162 5.18 79.96 -19.76
C GLU A 162 6.44 80.22 -20.60
N VAL A 163 6.26 80.31 -21.92
CA VAL A 163 7.29 80.82 -22.83
C VAL A 163 7.06 82.31 -23.05
N GLY A 164 8.01 83.12 -22.62
CA GLY A 164 8.00 84.57 -22.64
C GLY A 164 8.07 85.19 -24.05
N ARG A 165 8.48 86.47 -24.10
CA ARG A 165 8.50 87.24 -25.36
C ARG A 165 9.57 86.74 -26.35
N ASN A 166 10.66 86.14 -25.86
CA ASN A 166 11.76 85.63 -26.68
C ASN A 166 11.60 84.13 -26.97
N PHE A 167 10.50 83.78 -27.64
CA PHE A 167 10.12 82.38 -27.90
C PHE A 167 11.24 81.53 -28.53
N HIS A 168 12.03 82.11 -29.45
CA HIS A 168 13.10 81.39 -30.16
C HIS A 168 14.28 80.99 -29.26
N GLU A 169 14.55 81.75 -28.20
CA GLU A 169 15.65 81.49 -27.26
C GLU A 169 15.20 80.60 -26.09
N GLU A 170 13.95 80.80 -25.65
CA GLU A 170 13.38 80.12 -24.49
C GLU A 170 12.83 78.73 -24.82
N LEU A 171 12.19 78.56 -25.99
CA LEU A 171 11.56 77.28 -26.34
C LEU A 171 12.56 76.10 -26.28
N PRO A 172 13.79 76.17 -26.86
CA PRO A 172 14.72 75.05 -26.75
C PRO A 172 15.12 74.72 -25.31
N ARG A 173 15.17 75.72 -24.41
CA ARG A 173 15.46 75.50 -22.98
C ARG A 173 14.28 74.83 -22.29
N VAL A 174 13.06 75.30 -22.55
CA VAL A 174 11.82 74.72 -22.03
C VAL A 174 11.68 73.27 -22.49
N LEU A 175 11.93 73.00 -23.77
CA LEU A 175 11.91 71.64 -24.32
C LEU A 175 12.95 70.73 -23.67
N LYS A 176 14.13 71.24 -23.31
CA LYS A 176 15.13 70.47 -22.54
C LYS A 176 14.67 70.18 -21.11
N ASN A 177 14.00 71.12 -20.45
CA ASN A 177 13.50 70.95 -19.09
C ASN A 177 12.39 69.90 -19.00
N ILE A 178 11.50 69.83 -20.01
CA ILE A 178 10.50 68.76 -20.10
C ILE A 178 11.06 67.47 -20.72
N HIS A 179 12.38 67.36 -20.84
CA HIS A 179 13.09 66.22 -21.43
C HIS A 179 12.56 65.81 -22.82
N CYS A 180 12.16 66.79 -23.63
CA CYS A 180 11.70 66.55 -24.99
C CYS A 180 12.84 65.96 -25.83
N PRO A 181 12.67 64.78 -26.43
CA PRO A 181 13.75 64.13 -27.14
C PRO A 181 14.19 64.85 -28.43
N LEU A 182 13.32 65.69 -28.98
CA LEU A 182 13.57 66.51 -30.17
C LEU A 182 14.25 67.85 -29.84
N ALA A 183 14.52 68.16 -28.56
CA ALA A 183 15.00 69.46 -28.12
C ALA A 183 16.35 69.86 -28.75
N ASP A 184 17.26 68.90 -28.96
CA ASP A 184 18.57 69.17 -29.57
C ASP A 184 18.50 69.43 -31.08
N MET A 185 17.41 69.02 -31.75
CA MET A 185 17.19 69.26 -33.18
C MET A 185 16.57 70.64 -33.45
N ILE A 186 16.02 71.28 -32.41
CA ILE A 186 15.36 72.57 -32.51
C ILE A 186 16.34 73.66 -32.10
N THR A 187 16.88 74.36 -33.09
CA THR A 187 17.78 75.50 -32.86
C THR A 187 17.03 76.82 -32.93
N PRO A 188 17.46 77.88 -32.20
CA PRO A 188 16.83 79.21 -32.26
C PRO A 188 16.71 79.77 -33.68
N LYS A 189 17.70 79.50 -34.53
CA LYS A 189 17.69 79.90 -35.95
C LYS A 189 16.67 79.12 -36.78
N GLY A 190 16.47 77.82 -36.48
CA GLY A 190 15.46 77.01 -37.14
C GLY A 190 14.03 77.43 -36.81
N LEU A 191 13.79 77.91 -35.59
CA LEU A 191 12.48 78.40 -35.15
C LEU A 191 12.03 79.67 -35.91
N LEU A 192 12.95 80.46 -36.48
CA LEU A 192 12.63 81.62 -37.32
C LEU A 192 12.08 81.21 -38.70
N SER A 193 12.33 79.98 -39.15
CA SER A 193 11.96 79.48 -40.49
C SER A 193 11.31 78.09 -40.42
N ILE A 194 10.32 77.97 -39.54
CA ILE A 194 9.68 76.70 -39.19
C ILE A 194 9.00 76.00 -40.38
N GLY A 195 8.54 76.76 -41.38
CA GLY A 195 7.90 76.25 -42.59
C GLY A 195 8.87 75.82 -43.70
N ALA A 196 10.19 75.88 -43.47
CA ALA A 196 11.15 75.42 -44.47
C ALA A 196 11.02 73.89 -44.70
N PRO A 197 11.13 73.37 -45.94
CA PRO A 197 10.86 71.96 -46.24
C PRO A 197 11.65 70.92 -45.42
N HIS A 198 12.80 71.31 -44.87
CA HIS A 198 13.65 70.46 -44.05
C HIS A 198 13.37 70.57 -42.54
N LEU A 199 12.71 71.65 -42.09
CA LEU A 199 12.36 71.90 -40.69
C LEU A 199 10.91 71.55 -40.39
N TYR A 200 10.01 71.70 -41.38
CA TYR A 200 8.59 71.40 -41.25
C TYR A 200 8.31 70.02 -40.63
N PRO A 201 8.95 68.91 -41.09
CA PRO A 201 8.77 67.58 -40.48
C PRO A 201 9.14 67.52 -38.99
N ILE A 202 10.20 68.22 -38.58
CA ILE A 202 10.70 68.23 -37.20
C ILE A 202 9.75 69.03 -36.31
N SER A 203 9.26 70.17 -36.78
CA SER A 203 8.26 70.96 -36.05
C SER A 203 6.92 70.26 -35.93
N LEU A 204 6.48 69.52 -36.95
CA LEU A 204 5.26 68.72 -36.87
C LEU A 204 5.42 67.58 -35.86
N ALA A 205 6.57 66.90 -35.86
CA ALA A 205 6.91 65.88 -34.88
C ALA A 205 6.93 66.43 -33.45
N LEU A 206 7.43 67.66 -33.25
CA LEU A 206 7.38 68.33 -31.95
C LEU A 206 5.95 68.54 -31.48
N LEU A 207 5.09 69.10 -32.32
CA LEU A 207 3.69 69.31 -31.99
C LEU A 207 3.01 67.98 -31.65
N HIS A 208 3.31 66.92 -32.41
CA HIS A 208 2.77 65.59 -32.16
C HIS A 208 3.22 65.05 -30.80
N TRP A 209 4.53 65.11 -30.51
CA TRP A 209 5.06 64.66 -29.23
C TRP A 209 4.45 65.45 -28.05
N LEU A 210 4.30 66.76 -28.18
CA LEU A 210 3.63 67.58 -27.17
C LEU A 210 2.17 67.17 -27.00
N THR A 211 1.45 66.92 -28.09
CA THR A 211 0.07 66.41 -28.05
C THR A 211 -0.02 65.07 -27.32
N GLU A 212 0.80 64.09 -27.68
CA GLU A 212 0.80 62.77 -27.02
C GLU A 212 1.15 62.87 -25.55
N SER A 213 2.09 63.74 -25.20
CA SER A 213 2.49 63.93 -23.81
C SER A 213 1.36 64.55 -22.99
N CYS A 214 0.59 65.49 -23.56
CA CYS A 214 -0.57 66.06 -22.88
C CYS A 214 -1.73 65.06 -22.76
N GLU A 215 -1.94 64.18 -23.75
CA GLU A 215 -2.93 63.10 -23.67
C GLU A 215 -2.60 62.14 -22.50
N LEU A 216 -1.34 61.70 -22.40
CA LEU A 216 -0.90 60.79 -21.34
C LEU A 216 -1.04 61.40 -19.94
N ILE A 217 -0.67 62.67 -19.75
CA ILE A 217 -0.78 63.33 -18.44
C ILE A 217 -2.23 63.41 -17.99
N HIS A 218 -3.17 63.74 -18.88
CA HIS A 218 -4.58 63.82 -18.50
C HIS A 218 -5.19 62.44 -18.26
N GLU A 219 -4.83 61.41 -19.04
CA GLU A 219 -5.30 60.04 -18.83
C GLU A 219 -4.88 59.49 -17.46
N GLN A 220 -3.67 59.81 -17.00
CA GLN A 220 -3.20 59.37 -15.69
C GLN A 220 -3.88 60.08 -14.51
N VAL A 221 -4.37 61.31 -14.68
CA VAL A 221 -5.02 62.04 -13.57
C VAL A 221 -6.42 61.49 -13.29
N ASP A 222 -7.17 61.10 -14.33
CA ASP A 222 -8.52 60.54 -14.18
C ASP A 222 -8.51 59.15 -13.51
N ASP A 223 -7.46 58.35 -13.71
CA ASP A 223 -7.35 56.97 -13.16
C ASP A 223 -7.11 56.94 -11.63
N TYR A 224 -6.58 58.02 -11.04
CA TYR A 224 -6.30 58.10 -9.60
C TYR A 224 -7.51 58.51 -8.75
N GLU A 225 -8.56 59.10 -9.34
CA GLU A 225 -9.75 59.49 -8.59
C GLU A 225 -10.73 58.32 -8.37
N ASP A 226 -10.69 57.27 -9.19
CA ASP A 226 -11.70 56.19 -9.19
C ASP A 226 -11.28 54.92 -8.42
N ASP A 227 -9.98 54.69 -8.17
CA ASP A 227 -9.49 53.41 -7.63
C ASP A 227 -9.45 53.32 -6.08
N VAL A 228 -9.90 54.38 -5.38
CA VAL A 228 -10.08 54.32 -3.92
C VAL A 228 -11.54 54.00 -3.57
N SER A 229 -12.04 52.92 -4.15
CA SER A 229 -13.28 52.30 -3.66
C SER A 229 -13.01 51.72 -2.27
N VAL A 230 -13.70 52.27 -1.27
CA VAL A 230 -13.60 51.90 0.16
C VAL A 230 -13.77 50.39 0.40
N GLU A 231 -14.49 49.69 -0.47
CA GLU A 231 -14.77 48.26 -0.34
C GLU A 231 -13.55 47.34 -0.55
N ASN A 232 -12.56 47.70 -1.37
CA ASN A 232 -11.46 46.80 -1.71
C ASN A 232 -10.17 47.02 -0.89
N ASN A 233 -9.95 48.21 -0.36
CA ASN A 233 -8.69 48.57 0.30
C ASN A 233 -8.77 48.64 1.83
N MET A 234 -9.93 48.41 2.45
CA MET A 234 -10.13 48.54 3.91
C MET A 234 -9.25 47.64 4.80
N PHE A 235 -8.65 46.59 4.23
CA PHE A 235 -7.74 45.67 4.92
C PHE A 235 -6.27 45.86 4.55
N ASP A 236 -5.92 46.88 3.75
CA ASP A 236 -4.54 47.28 3.56
C ASP A 236 -4.07 48.01 4.82
N GLU A 237 -2.89 47.65 5.36
CA GLU A 237 -2.23 48.38 6.46
C GLU A 237 -2.13 49.89 6.15
N ASN A 238 -2.16 50.25 4.86
CA ASN A 238 -2.08 51.62 4.40
C ASN A 238 -3.41 52.38 4.34
N TYR A 239 -4.57 51.72 4.49
CA TYR A 239 -5.87 52.41 4.40
C TYR A 239 -6.07 53.42 5.54
N PHE A 240 -5.79 53.01 6.77
CA PHE A 240 -5.83 53.92 7.92
C PHE A 240 -4.76 55.01 7.81
N ASN A 241 -3.58 54.69 7.26
CA ASN A 241 -2.54 55.68 6.98
C ASN A 241 -2.99 56.69 5.92
N TRP A 242 -3.73 56.25 4.90
CA TRP A 242 -4.27 57.11 3.83
C TRP A 242 -5.41 58.00 4.33
N ILE A 243 -6.37 57.47 5.10
CA ILE A 243 -7.40 58.27 5.78
C ILE A 243 -6.75 59.33 6.66
N PHE A 244 -5.78 58.92 7.49
CA PHE A 244 -5.05 59.82 8.35
C PHE A 244 -4.25 60.87 7.55
N PHE A 245 -3.66 60.48 6.43
CA PHE A 245 -2.92 61.38 5.55
C PHE A 245 -3.84 62.44 4.92
N ILE A 246 -5.02 62.06 4.43
CA ILE A 246 -6.02 63.00 3.91
C ILE A 246 -6.49 63.95 5.00
N TYR A 247 -6.83 63.41 6.18
CA TYR A 247 -7.18 64.21 7.33
C TYR A 247 -6.07 65.22 7.68
N ALA A 248 -4.82 64.76 7.76
CA ALA A 248 -3.68 65.61 8.07
C ALA A 248 -3.47 66.71 7.00
N CYS A 249 -3.63 66.39 5.72
CA CYS A 249 -3.54 67.36 4.63
C CYS A 249 -4.65 68.42 4.72
N ARG A 250 -5.89 68.01 4.99
CA ARG A 250 -7.04 68.92 5.12
C ARG A 250 -6.93 69.78 6.37
N ALA A 251 -6.60 69.18 7.51
CA ALA A 251 -6.39 69.89 8.76
C ALA A 251 -5.24 70.91 8.64
N TYR A 252 -4.15 70.54 7.97
CA TYR A 252 -3.05 71.46 7.70
C TYR A 252 -3.45 72.60 6.76
N ALA A 253 -4.23 72.32 5.72
CA ALA A 253 -4.73 73.35 4.81
C ALA A 253 -5.69 74.33 5.50
N GLU A 254 -6.59 73.83 6.36
CA GLU A 254 -7.50 74.65 7.18
C GLU A 254 -6.72 75.55 8.15
N GLU A 255 -5.72 75.01 8.84
CA GLU A 255 -4.84 75.77 9.74
C GLU A 255 -4.09 76.88 8.97
N MET A 256 -3.52 76.56 7.81
CA MET A 256 -2.80 77.53 6.98
C MET A 256 -3.73 78.59 6.36
N SER A 257 -5.02 78.31 6.24
CA SER A 257 -6.04 79.27 5.80
C SER A 257 -6.55 80.18 6.93
N GLY A 258 -6.09 79.98 8.16
CA GLY A 258 -6.51 80.76 9.34
C GLY A 258 -7.81 80.27 9.98
N GLY A 259 -8.23 79.03 9.67
CA GLY A 259 -9.33 78.35 10.35
C GLY A 259 -8.99 78.16 11.83
N ARG A 260 -9.93 78.45 12.74
CA ARG A 260 -9.71 78.33 14.19
C ARG A 260 -10.18 76.99 14.77
N ASP A 261 -11.03 76.26 14.06
CA ASP A 261 -11.63 75.04 14.55
C ASP A 261 -11.68 73.97 13.45
N LEU A 262 -11.02 72.83 13.68
CA LEU A 262 -10.95 71.66 12.78
C LEU A 262 -12.26 70.85 12.76
N ILE A 263 -13.42 71.50 12.95
CA ILE A 263 -14.70 70.83 13.18
C ILE A 263 -15.13 70.01 11.96
N GLU A 264 -14.98 70.56 10.76
CA GLU A 264 -15.41 69.89 9.53
C GLU A 264 -14.49 68.70 9.21
N SER A 265 -13.17 68.92 9.22
CA SER A 265 -12.18 67.85 9.04
C SER A 265 -12.31 66.72 10.07
N ASN A 266 -12.62 67.02 11.34
CA ASN A 266 -12.84 66.00 12.36
C ASN A 266 -14.13 65.21 12.12
N LYS A 267 -15.20 65.89 11.70
CA LYS A 267 -16.48 65.26 11.41
C LYS A 267 -16.39 64.33 10.21
N GLU A 268 -15.69 64.73 9.15
CA GLU A 268 -15.43 63.86 8.00
C GLU A 268 -14.63 62.60 8.38
N LEU A 269 -13.63 62.73 9.27
CA LEU A 269 -12.89 61.60 9.80
C LEU A 269 -13.79 60.67 10.62
N GLU A 270 -14.63 61.24 11.49
CA GLU A 270 -15.58 60.48 12.31
C GLU A 270 -16.58 59.73 11.43
N ASP A 271 -17.12 60.37 10.39
CA ASP A 271 -18.03 59.75 9.43
C ASP A 271 -17.34 58.62 8.65
N ALA A 272 -16.08 58.81 8.24
CA ALA A 272 -15.28 57.78 7.57
C ALA A 272 -15.00 56.58 8.49
N LEU A 273 -14.64 56.81 9.75
CA LEU A 273 -14.42 55.75 10.73
C LEU A 273 -15.71 55.00 11.07
N ASN A 274 -16.83 55.71 11.27
CA ASN A 274 -18.13 55.09 11.53
C ASN A 274 -18.59 54.23 10.33
N ALA A 275 -18.33 54.67 9.10
CA ALA A 275 -18.59 53.87 7.91
C ALA A 275 -17.73 52.59 7.91
N THR A 276 -16.46 52.69 8.28
CA THR A 276 -15.59 51.50 8.38
C THR A 276 -16.06 50.53 9.46
N ASP A 277 -16.45 51.02 10.65
CA ASP A 277 -16.96 50.18 11.73
C ASP A 277 -18.25 49.46 11.32
N ALA A 278 -19.17 50.17 10.65
CA ALA A 278 -20.41 49.56 10.14
C ALA A 278 -20.12 48.43 9.14
N THR A 279 -19.15 48.61 8.24
CA THR A 279 -18.77 47.55 7.30
C THR A 279 -18.08 46.36 8.00
N VAL A 280 -17.26 46.61 9.02
CA VAL A 280 -16.63 45.56 9.83
C VAL A 280 -17.69 44.73 10.55
N ASP A 281 -18.69 45.38 11.15
CA ASP A 281 -19.80 44.71 11.82
C ASP A 281 -20.61 43.84 10.85
N GLU A 282 -20.91 44.35 9.65
CA GLU A 282 -21.59 43.58 8.61
C GLU A 282 -20.78 42.36 8.15
N MET A 283 -19.45 42.52 8.00
CA MET A 283 -18.55 41.42 7.65
C MET A 283 -18.43 40.40 8.77
N GLU A 284 -18.37 40.84 10.03
CA GLU A 284 -18.33 39.95 11.19
C GLU A 284 -19.62 39.13 11.26
N GLU A 285 -20.77 39.76 11.07
CA GLU A 285 -22.08 39.09 11.01
C GLU A 285 -22.16 38.10 9.84
N LYS A 286 -21.66 38.48 8.66
CA LYS A 286 -21.57 37.59 7.49
C LYS A 286 -20.65 36.39 7.77
N SER A 287 -19.51 36.62 8.40
CA SER A 287 -18.56 35.58 8.81
C SER A 287 -19.18 34.62 9.83
N LYS A 288 -19.85 35.14 10.86
CA LYS A 288 -20.60 34.35 11.86
C LYS A 288 -21.69 33.51 11.19
N ARG A 289 -22.45 34.06 10.25
CA ARG A 289 -23.47 33.32 9.49
C ARG A 289 -22.85 32.21 8.65
N ASN A 290 -21.75 32.49 7.96
CA ASN A 290 -21.06 31.49 7.14
C ASN A 290 -20.46 30.37 8.00
N SER A 291 -19.84 30.71 9.13
CA SER A 291 -19.32 29.74 10.09
C SER A 291 -20.44 28.84 10.63
N LYS A 292 -21.60 29.41 10.99
CA LYS A 292 -22.78 28.64 11.41
C LYS A 292 -23.28 27.70 10.31
N LYS A 293 -23.44 28.19 9.08
CA LYS A 293 -23.85 27.36 7.92
C LYS A 293 -22.87 26.22 7.68
N LEU A 294 -21.57 26.49 7.71
CA LEU A 294 -20.54 25.49 7.52
C LEU A 294 -20.54 24.45 8.64
N LEU A 295 -20.80 24.86 9.88
CA LEU A 295 -20.95 23.95 11.01
C LEU A 295 -22.22 23.08 10.86
N GLU A 296 -23.33 23.65 10.39
CA GLU A 296 -24.56 22.92 10.08
C GLU A 296 -24.34 21.90 8.96
N GLU A 297 -23.67 22.29 7.87
CA GLU A 297 -23.27 21.40 6.78
C GLU A 297 -22.35 20.28 7.27
N LEU A 298 -21.36 20.59 8.11
CA LEU A 298 -20.47 19.59 8.71
C LEU A 298 -21.25 18.61 9.60
N ASN A 299 -22.18 19.12 10.41
CA ASN A 299 -23.02 18.29 11.27
C ASN A 299 -23.98 17.42 10.47
N GLN A 300 -24.52 17.93 9.38
CA GLN A 300 -25.38 17.18 8.48
C GLN A 300 -24.57 16.09 7.75
N TYR A 301 -23.37 16.43 7.25
CA TYR A 301 -22.45 15.47 6.64
C TYR A 301 -22.06 14.36 7.62
N ASN A 302 -21.77 14.69 8.88
CA ASN A 302 -21.47 13.71 9.93
C ASN A 302 -22.67 12.84 10.33
N LYS A 303 -23.91 13.27 10.07
CA LYS A 303 -25.13 12.47 10.28
C LYS A 303 -25.43 11.56 9.10
N ASP A 304 -25.29 12.09 7.88
CA ASP A 304 -25.65 11.39 6.64
C ASP A 304 -24.59 10.36 6.24
N HIS A 305 -23.33 10.60 6.61
CA HIS A 305 -22.24 9.66 6.36
C HIS A 305 -21.89 8.86 7.62
N PRO A 306 -21.71 7.53 7.52
CA PRO A 306 -21.17 6.75 8.61
C PRO A 306 -19.82 7.34 9.01
N SER A 307 -19.58 7.44 10.33
CA SER A 307 -18.28 7.89 10.84
C SER A 307 -17.14 7.18 10.11
N LEU A 308 -16.10 7.90 9.75
CA LEU A 308 -14.90 7.34 9.11
C LEU A 308 -14.37 6.13 9.89
N ALA A 309 -14.51 6.12 11.22
CA ALA A 309 -14.17 4.98 12.06
C ALA A 309 -15.04 3.74 11.79
N TYR A 310 -16.34 3.92 11.58
CA TYR A 310 -17.26 2.85 11.18
C TYR A 310 -16.89 2.30 9.80
N LEU A 311 -16.65 3.17 8.81
CA LEU A 311 -16.23 2.76 7.47
C LEU A 311 -14.89 2.01 7.47
N LYS A 312 -13.94 2.44 8.30
CA LYS A 312 -12.67 1.71 8.47
C LYS A 312 -12.90 0.33 9.09
N LYS A 313 -13.74 0.23 10.12
CA LYS A 313 -14.10 -1.04 10.75
C LYS A 313 -14.82 -1.98 9.78
N THR A 314 -15.80 -1.48 9.02
CA THR A 314 -16.48 -2.32 8.03
C THR A 314 -15.54 -2.76 6.92
N ASN A 315 -14.60 -1.92 6.50
CA ASN A 315 -13.56 -2.33 5.53
C ASN A 315 -12.66 -3.43 6.09
N THR A 316 -12.24 -3.35 7.36
CA THR A 316 -11.44 -4.40 8.00
C THR A 316 -12.23 -5.70 8.15
N ASP A 317 -13.50 -5.61 8.55
CA ASP A 317 -14.39 -6.76 8.71
C ASP A 317 -14.60 -7.46 7.36
N LEU A 318 -14.90 -6.69 6.30
CA LEU A 318 -15.06 -7.21 4.94
C LEU A 318 -13.78 -7.83 4.39
N LYS A 319 -12.60 -7.27 4.69
CA LYS A 319 -11.31 -7.88 4.30
C LYS A 319 -11.09 -9.22 4.99
N SER A 320 -11.33 -9.28 6.30
CA SER A 320 -11.28 -10.54 7.06
C SER A 320 -12.25 -11.57 6.48
N ASP A 321 -13.46 -11.14 6.11
CA ASP A 321 -14.46 -12.05 5.53
C ASP A 321 -14.03 -12.55 4.14
N ILE A 322 -13.45 -11.69 3.29
CA ILE A 322 -12.86 -12.10 2.01
C ILE A 322 -11.77 -13.17 2.22
N GLU A 323 -10.88 -12.97 3.19
CA GLU A 323 -9.82 -13.94 3.51
C GLU A 323 -10.41 -15.28 3.97
N LYS A 324 -11.41 -15.26 4.87
CA LYS A 324 -12.12 -16.46 5.33
C LYS A 324 -12.85 -17.16 4.18
N PHE A 325 -13.52 -16.41 3.31
CA PHE A 325 -14.20 -16.96 2.14
C PHE A 325 -13.22 -17.59 1.16
N ASN A 326 -12.08 -16.95 0.90
CA ASN A 326 -11.04 -17.50 0.03
C ASN A 326 -10.46 -18.80 0.63
N ALA A 327 -10.15 -18.82 1.93
CA ALA A 327 -9.68 -20.02 2.61
C ALA A 327 -10.73 -21.16 2.55
N TYR A 328 -12.01 -20.83 2.71
CA TYR A 328 -13.10 -21.79 2.57
C TYR A 328 -13.21 -22.33 1.13
N CYS A 329 -13.14 -21.45 0.13
CA CYS A 329 -13.13 -21.82 -1.28
C CYS A 329 -11.95 -22.73 -1.62
N GLU A 330 -10.73 -22.41 -1.16
CA GLU A 330 -9.56 -23.28 -1.34
C GLU A 330 -9.73 -24.65 -0.68
N MET A 331 -10.28 -24.69 0.54
CA MET A 331 -10.56 -25.95 1.23
C MET A 331 -11.56 -26.80 0.43
N LYS A 332 -12.64 -26.18 -0.09
CA LYS A 332 -13.62 -26.86 -0.93
C LYS A 332 -13.01 -27.33 -2.24
N GLN A 333 -12.20 -26.51 -2.89
CA GLN A 333 -11.50 -26.85 -4.12
C GLN A 333 -10.59 -28.06 -3.91
N LYS A 334 -9.78 -28.07 -2.85
CA LYS A 334 -8.95 -29.24 -2.46
C LYS A 334 -9.80 -30.48 -2.20
N LYS A 335 -11.00 -30.34 -1.61
CA LYS A 335 -11.91 -31.47 -1.38
C LYS A 335 -12.50 -32.01 -2.68
N ILE A 336 -12.86 -31.12 -3.61
CA ILE A 336 -13.33 -31.48 -4.95
C ILE A 336 -12.23 -32.24 -5.70
N GLU A 337 -11.02 -31.71 -5.73
CA GLU A 337 -9.87 -32.34 -6.39
C GLU A 337 -9.57 -33.73 -5.81
N LYS A 338 -9.57 -33.87 -4.48
CA LYS A 338 -9.42 -35.17 -3.82
C LYS A 338 -10.53 -36.14 -4.20
N SER A 339 -11.78 -35.68 -4.22
CA SER A 339 -12.93 -36.51 -4.60
C SER A 339 -12.87 -36.93 -6.06
N GLN A 340 -12.47 -36.03 -6.96
CA GLN A 340 -12.27 -36.32 -8.38
C GLN A 340 -11.12 -37.31 -8.61
N ALA A 341 -9.99 -37.12 -7.94
CA ALA A 341 -8.86 -38.04 -8.00
C ALA A 341 -9.24 -39.45 -7.49
N LEU A 342 -10.03 -39.52 -6.41
CA LEU A 342 -10.56 -40.77 -5.89
C LEU A 342 -11.55 -41.42 -6.89
N GLY A 343 -12.45 -40.63 -7.48
CA GLY A 343 -13.37 -41.08 -8.54
C GLY A 343 -12.64 -41.69 -9.73
N LEU A 344 -11.64 -40.97 -10.27
CA LEU A 344 -10.78 -41.44 -11.37
C LEU A 344 -10.03 -42.73 -11.01
N ARG A 345 -9.55 -42.85 -9.76
CA ARG A 345 -8.88 -44.08 -9.30
C ARG A 345 -9.84 -45.26 -9.24
N SER A 346 -11.02 -45.06 -8.67
CA SER A 346 -12.07 -46.09 -8.60
C SER A 346 -12.53 -46.51 -9.99
N GLU A 347 -12.70 -45.56 -10.91
CA GLU A 347 -13.08 -45.84 -12.30
C GLU A 347 -12.00 -46.67 -13.02
N LYS A 348 -10.72 -46.33 -12.83
CA LYS A 348 -9.60 -47.16 -13.35
C LYS A 348 -9.59 -48.57 -12.76
N GLN A 349 -9.94 -48.73 -11.48
CA GLN A 349 -10.03 -50.04 -10.84
C GLN A 349 -11.20 -50.85 -11.40
N ILE A 350 -12.38 -50.23 -11.56
CA ILE A 350 -13.55 -50.86 -12.20
C ILE A 350 -13.19 -51.31 -13.61
N GLN A 351 -12.60 -50.45 -14.44
CA GLN A 351 -12.13 -50.84 -15.77
C GLN A 351 -11.05 -51.93 -15.76
N GLY A 352 -10.27 -52.03 -14.68
CA GLY A 352 -9.35 -53.15 -14.43
C GLY A 352 -10.09 -54.45 -14.22
N PHE A 353 -11.03 -54.46 -13.26
CA PHE A 353 -11.85 -55.63 -12.93
C PHE A 353 -12.74 -56.07 -14.10
N GLU A 354 -13.32 -55.14 -14.86
CA GLU A 354 -14.09 -55.46 -16.07
C GLU A 354 -13.23 -56.15 -17.14
N ARG A 355 -11.97 -55.73 -17.30
CA ARG A 355 -11.04 -56.40 -18.22
C ARG A 355 -10.66 -57.79 -17.73
N GLU A 356 -10.47 -57.97 -16.42
CA GLU A 356 -10.19 -59.27 -15.82
C GLU A 356 -11.39 -60.22 -15.92
N LEU A 357 -12.60 -59.73 -15.62
CA LEU A 357 -13.85 -60.47 -15.80
C LEU A 357 -14.01 -60.92 -17.25
N LYS A 358 -13.83 -60.02 -18.23
CA LYS A 358 -13.88 -60.41 -19.65
C LYS A 358 -12.85 -61.47 -20.00
N LYS A 359 -11.63 -61.40 -19.47
CA LYS A 359 -10.61 -62.44 -19.69
C LYS A 359 -11.07 -63.78 -19.12
N ILE A 360 -11.53 -63.79 -17.88
CA ILE A 360 -12.03 -65.00 -17.21
C ILE A 360 -13.23 -65.58 -17.96
N GLU A 361 -14.19 -64.75 -18.39
CA GLU A 361 -15.33 -65.18 -19.19
C GLU A 361 -14.88 -65.83 -20.50
N THR A 362 -13.91 -65.23 -21.21
CA THR A 362 -13.37 -65.85 -22.44
C THR A 362 -12.60 -67.13 -22.17
N GLU A 363 -11.92 -67.27 -21.04
CA GLU A 363 -11.24 -68.51 -20.64
C GLU A 363 -12.25 -69.60 -20.26
N ILE A 364 -13.30 -69.26 -19.51
CA ILE A 364 -14.40 -70.16 -19.20
C ILE A 364 -15.05 -70.65 -20.50
N GLU A 365 -15.30 -69.76 -21.46
CA GLU A 365 -15.90 -70.15 -22.73
C GLU A 365 -14.97 -71.06 -23.54
N LYS A 366 -13.66 -70.75 -23.62
CA LYS A 366 -12.67 -71.64 -24.24
C LYS A 366 -12.61 -73.01 -23.56
N ILE A 367 -12.68 -73.06 -22.22
CA ILE A 367 -12.68 -74.32 -21.47
C ILE A 367 -13.97 -75.10 -21.75
N LYS A 368 -15.13 -74.43 -21.79
CA LYS A 368 -16.41 -75.05 -22.16
C LYS A 368 -16.37 -75.60 -23.58
N GLU A 369 -15.86 -74.85 -24.56
CA GLU A 369 -15.67 -75.30 -25.94
C GLU A 369 -14.67 -76.48 -26.03
N ALA A 370 -13.57 -76.43 -25.28
CA ALA A 370 -12.62 -77.54 -25.19
C ALA A 370 -13.24 -78.79 -24.53
N LEU A 371 -14.19 -78.59 -23.63
CA LEU A 371 -14.89 -79.66 -22.92
C LEU A 371 -15.99 -80.30 -23.79
N THR A 372 -16.75 -79.48 -24.51
CA THR A 372 -17.77 -79.95 -25.47
C THR A 372 -17.12 -80.66 -26.66
N SER A 373 -16.00 -80.13 -27.19
CA SER A 373 -15.23 -80.81 -28.26
C SER A 373 -14.62 -82.14 -27.82
N LYS A 374 -14.27 -82.29 -26.53
CA LYS A 374 -13.79 -83.56 -25.95
C LYS A 374 -14.92 -84.49 -25.46
N GLY A 375 -16.18 -84.08 -25.54
CA GLY A 375 -17.33 -84.92 -25.14
C GLY A 375 -17.35 -85.31 -23.65
N LEU A 376 -16.78 -84.48 -22.77
CA LEU A 376 -16.72 -84.73 -21.33
C LEU A 376 -17.86 -84.00 -20.61
N THR A 377 -18.90 -84.73 -20.20
CA THR A 377 -20.02 -84.18 -19.41
C THR A 377 -19.54 -83.83 -17.99
N ILE A 378 -20.11 -82.78 -17.37
CA ILE A 378 -19.80 -82.34 -15.98
C ILE A 378 -19.90 -83.50 -14.98
N GLU A 379 -20.84 -84.42 -15.21
CA GLU A 379 -21.03 -85.66 -14.43
C GLU A 379 -19.81 -86.58 -14.47
N LYS A 380 -19.16 -86.70 -15.64
CA LYS A 380 -17.96 -87.52 -15.82
C LYS A 380 -16.73 -86.90 -15.17
N ILE A 381 -16.64 -85.56 -15.15
CA ILE A 381 -15.58 -84.84 -14.42
C ILE A 381 -15.75 -85.03 -12.92
N ASN A 382 -16.98 -84.89 -12.40
CA ASN A 382 -17.26 -85.12 -10.99
C ASN A 382 -16.95 -86.58 -10.59
N ALA A 383 -17.26 -87.56 -11.43
CA ALA A 383 -16.88 -88.95 -11.21
C ALA A 383 -15.36 -89.15 -11.12
N ILE A 384 -14.58 -88.52 -12.02
CA ILE A 384 -13.11 -88.55 -11.99
C ILE A 384 -12.55 -87.84 -10.76
N VAL A 385 -13.18 -86.76 -10.29
CA VAL A 385 -12.77 -86.06 -9.06
C VAL A 385 -13.05 -86.90 -7.82
N GLU A 386 -14.19 -87.57 -7.76
CA GLU A 386 -14.54 -88.51 -6.69
C GLU A 386 -13.55 -89.69 -6.67
N GLU A 387 -13.24 -90.26 -7.83
CA GLU A 387 -12.24 -91.33 -8.01
C GLU A 387 -10.83 -90.87 -7.62
N ASN A 388 -10.41 -89.66 -7.99
CA ASN A 388 -9.12 -89.12 -7.55
C ASN A 388 -9.08 -88.86 -6.04
N LYS A 389 -10.19 -88.46 -5.43
CA LYS A 389 -10.29 -88.33 -3.97
C LYS A 389 -10.17 -89.68 -3.29
N THR A 390 -10.85 -90.72 -3.77
CA THR A 390 -10.74 -92.07 -3.18
C THR A 390 -9.32 -92.62 -3.36
N ILE A 391 -8.73 -92.51 -4.55
CA ILE A 391 -7.33 -92.90 -4.82
C ILE A 391 -6.36 -92.14 -3.92
N SER A 392 -6.53 -90.83 -3.75
CA SER A 392 -5.68 -90.03 -2.85
C SER A 392 -5.80 -90.47 -1.39
N THR A 393 -7.01 -90.78 -0.91
CA THR A 393 -7.20 -91.31 0.45
C THR A 393 -6.61 -92.72 0.63
N GLU A 394 -6.65 -93.57 -0.39
CA GLU A 394 -6.00 -94.89 -0.33
C GLU A 394 -4.48 -94.77 -0.39
N TYR A 395 -3.95 -93.87 -1.23
CA TYR A 395 -2.52 -93.57 -1.29
C TYR A 395 -1.99 -93.10 0.05
N THR A 396 -2.67 -92.16 0.72
CA THR A 396 -2.26 -91.70 2.05
C THR A 396 -2.34 -92.79 3.13
N LYS A 397 -3.29 -93.74 3.03
CA LYS A 397 -3.35 -94.91 3.93
C LYS A 397 -2.20 -95.88 3.70
N ILE A 398 -1.88 -96.20 2.44
CA ILE A 398 -0.75 -97.07 2.08
C ILE A 398 0.57 -96.43 2.51
N GLN A 399 0.72 -95.12 2.29
CA GLN A 399 1.90 -94.38 2.69
C GLN A 399 2.10 -94.39 4.22
N LYS A 400 1.03 -94.21 5.00
CA LYS A 400 1.09 -94.37 6.47
C LYS A 400 1.47 -95.79 6.89
N ARG A 401 0.89 -96.82 6.27
CA ARG A 401 1.22 -98.21 6.57
C ARG A 401 2.68 -98.54 6.24
N LEU A 402 3.20 -98.00 5.14
CA LEU A 402 4.60 -98.15 4.76
C LEU A 402 5.51 -97.46 5.80
N GLN A 403 5.18 -96.24 6.22
CA GLN A 403 5.92 -95.54 7.28
C GLN A 403 5.90 -96.31 8.61
N ASP A 404 4.78 -96.90 9.01
CA ASP A 404 4.69 -97.68 10.24
C ASP A 404 5.50 -98.99 10.16
N LEU A 405 5.45 -99.69 9.02
CA LEU A 405 6.25 -100.89 8.80
C LEU A 405 7.74 -100.56 8.75
N GLN A 406 8.08 -99.43 8.14
CA GLN A 406 9.44 -98.93 8.08
C GLN A 406 9.94 -98.56 9.47
N LYS A 407 9.13 -97.89 10.31
CA LYS A 407 9.47 -97.64 11.72
C LYS A 407 9.65 -98.91 12.54
N GLN A 408 8.82 -99.94 12.32
CA GLN A 408 8.98 -101.22 13.01
C GLN A 408 10.24 -101.96 12.56
N TYR A 409 10.54 -101.91 11.26
CA TYR A 409 11.78 -102.45 10.71
C TYR A 409 12.99 -101.70 11.24
N GLU A 410 12.96 -100.36 11.22
CA GLU A 410 14.01 -99.49 11.75
C GLU A 410 14.21 -99.73 13.25
N ALA A 411 13.16 -99.83 14.06
CA ALA A 411 13.30 -100.12 15.50
C ALA A 411 13.83 -101.53 15.80
N LYS A 412 13.47 -102.52 14.97
CA LYS A 412 13.99 -103.90 15.13
C LYS A 412 15.42 -104.01 14.63
N LYS A 413 15.74 -103.27 13.57
CA LYS A 413 17.10 -103.11 13.05
C LYS A 413 17.96 -102.35 14.06
N GLU A 414 17.48 -101.26 14.64
CA GLU A 414 18.18 -100.47 15.65
C GLU A 414 18.50 -101.32 16.89
N LYS A 415 17.58 -102.17 17.35
CA LYS A 415 17.87 -103.12 18.45
C LYS A 415 18.88 -104.20 18.05
N SER A 416 18.81 -104.69 16.81
CA SER A 416 19.78 -105.65 16.30
C SER A 416 21.15 -104.99 16.15
N ASP A 417 21.18 -103.75 15.66
CA ASP A 417 22.36 -102.92 15.47
C ASP A 417 22.92 -102.46 16.83
N GLU A 418 22.12 -102.25 17.87
CA GLU A 418 22.60 -101.96 19.24
C GLU A 418 23.38 -103.16 19.80
N VAL A 419 22.82 -104.37 19.70
CA VAL A 419 23.49 -105.58 20.17
C VAL A 419 24.72 -105.90 19.32
N LEU A 420 24.62 -105.70 18.00
CA LEU A 420 25.73 -105.92 17.09
C LEU A 420 26.80 -104.84 17.26
N ASN A 421 26.44 -103.59 17.55
CA ASN A 421 27.37 -102.51 17.91
C ASN A 421 27.99 -102.71 19.29
N GLU A 422 27.33 -103.29 20.29
CA GLU A 422 28.00 -103.62 21.57
C GLU A 422 29.08 -104.69 21.37
N ILE A 423 28.80 -105.71 20.56
CA ILE A 423 29.77 -106.76 20.24
C ILE A 423 30.87 -106.22 19.31
N GLU A 424 30.49 -105.45 18.28
CA GLU A 424 31.44 -104.79 17.38
C GLU A 424 32.21 -103.67 18.07
N THR A 425 31.70 -102.97 19.09
CA THR A 425 32.49 -101.97 19.83
C THR A 425 33.52 -102.65 20.70
N LEU A 426 33.23 -103.77 21.34
CA LEU A 426 34.24 -104.54 22.07
C LEU A 426 35.30 -105.14 21.13
N ILE A 427 34.89 -105.62 19.95
CA ILE A 427 35.78 -106.18 18.94
C ILE A 427 36.51 -105.10 18.16
N SER A 428 35.90 -103.94 17.92
CA SER A 428 36.48 -102.76 17.27
C SER A 428 37.37 -102.01 18.25
N GLU A 429 37.10 -101.96 19.54
CA GLU A 429 38.07 -101.42 20.50
C GLU A 429 39.33 -102.27 20.48
N HIS A 430 39.21 -103.59 20.47
CA HIS A 430 40.34 -104.50 20.34
C HIS A 430 41.03 -104.43 18.96
N ASN A 431 40.25 -104.54 17.87
CA ASN A 431 40.75 -104.56 16.50
C ASN A 431 41.11 -103.18 15.98
N THR A 432 40.57 -102.07 16.49
CA THR A 432 41.03 -100.72 16.17
C THR A 432 42.23 -100.34 17.00
N LEU A 433 42.44 -100.89 18.20
CA LEU A 433 43.75 -100.79 18.83
C LEU A 433 44.79 -101.51 17.95
N ILE A 434 44.47 -102.68 17.39
CA ILE A 434 45.36 -103.46 16.51
C ILE A 434 45.45 -102.92 15.06
N SER A 435 44.39 -102.30 14.53
CA SER A 435 44.35 -101.71 13.18
C SER A 435 44.77 -100.24 13.16
N LYS A 436 44.62 -99.45 14.25
CA LYS A 436 45.31 -98.15 14.36
C LYS A 436 46.82 -98.33 14.47
N LEU A 437 47.21 -99.51 14.94
CA LEU A 437 48.51 -100.08 14.78
C LEU A 437 48.77 -100.42 13.29
N ALA A 438 48.08 -101.36 12.68
CA ALA A 438 48.42 -101.80 11.32
C ALA A 438 48.14 -100.80 10.15
N ALA A 439 47.24 -99.83 10.29
CA ALA A 439 46.79 -98.91 9.22
C ALA A 439 47.69 -97.67 9.04
N ILE A 440 48.95 -97.82 9.46
CA ILE A 440 50.00 -96.84 9.27
C ILE A 440 50.73 -97.19 7.98
N PRO A 441 50.63 -96.38 6.92
CA PRO A 441 51.35 -96.69 5.69
C PRO A 441 52.87 -96.68 5.98
N ASP A 442 53.56 -97.75 5.55
CA ASP A 442 54.95 -98.20 5.85
C ASP A 442 55.15 -99.23 6.97
N ILE A 443 54.09 -99.78 7.59
CA ILE A 443 54.28 -100.76 8.68
C ILE A 443 53.60 -102.09 8.38
N ASP A 444 54.42 -103.08 8.02
CA ASP A 444 53.98 -104.46 7.74
C ASP A 444 53.70 -105.23 9.04
N ILE A 445 52.47 -105.07 9.50
CA ILE A 445 51.83 -105.97 10.46
C ILE A 445 50.96 -106.92 9.64
N GLN A 446 51.30 -108.20 9.67
CA GLN A 446 50.42 -109.26 9.15
C GLN A 446 49.18 -109.33 10.08
N GLU A 447 48.16 -108.55 9.74
CA GLU A 447 46.92 -108.34 10.52
C GLU A 447 46.18 -109.63 10.89
N ASP A 448 46.35 -110.67 10.08
CA ASP A 448 45.57 -111.91 10.16
C ASP A 448 45.87 -112.76 11.41
N GLN A 449 46.99 -112.52 12.12
CA GLN A 449 47.36 -113.29 13.30
C GLN A 449 46.93 -112.68 14.63
N LEU A 450 46.35 -111.47 14.64
CA LEU A 450 46.05 -110.73 15.88
C LEU A 450 44.64 -110.13 15.92
N LYS A 451 43.85 -110.24 14.84
CA LYS A 451 42.45 -109.79 14.84
C LYS A 451 41.53 -110.87 15.37
N ILE A 452 40.62 -110.48 16.26
CA ILE A 452 39.47 -111.31 16.66
C ILE A 452 38.36 -111.06 15.65
N THR A 453 37.87 -112.11 15.00
CA THR A 453 36.73 -112.01 14.08
C THR A 453 35.52 -112.69 14.69
N PHE A 454 34.42 -111.94 14.87
CA PHE A 454 33.12 -112.47 15.24
C PHE A 454 32.27 -112.61 13.99
N ASP A 455 31.82 -113.83 13.72
CA ASP A 455 31.01 -114.16 12.54
C ASP A 455 29.61 -114.60 13.02
N PRO A 456 28.56 -113.77 12.85
CA PRO A 456 27.26 -113.97 13.51
C PRO A 456 26.37 -115.04 12.86
N THR A 457 26.93 -116.00 12.13
CA THR A 457 26.18 -117.02 11.37
C THR A 457 26.48 -118.49 11.74
N THR A 458 27.25 -118.77 12.81
CA THR A 458 27.59 -120.14 13.23
C THR A 458 27.49 -120.36 14.75
N ASP A 459 26.94 -121.52 15.15
CA ASP A 459 26.41 -121.84 16.49
C ASP A 459 27.41 -122.52 17.48
N ASP A 460 28.75 -122.41 17.33
CA ASP A 460 29.72 -123.20 18.14
C ASP A 460 30.86 -122.37 18.81
N PRO A 461 30.94 -122.26 20.16
CA PRO A 461 31.73 -121.24 20.89
C PRO A 461 33.19 -121.58 21.23
N ASN A 462 33.83 -122.59 20.63
CA ASN A 462 35.20 -123.02 21.00
C ASN A 462 36.28 -122.79 19.91
N LYS A 463 36.06 -121.85 18.98
CA LYS A 463 37.02 -121.48 17.92
C LYS A 463 37.59 -120.05 18.02
N ASP A 464 37.25 -119.29 19.07
CA ASP A 464 37.33 -117.83 19.02
C ASP A 464 38.65 -117.14 19.45
N PHE A 465 39.67 -117.82 20.04
CA PHE A 465 40.87 -117.09 20.54
C PHE A 465 42.21 -117.87 20.50
N PRO A 466 43.15 -117.53 19.59
CA PRO A 466 44.51 -118.10 19.62
C PRO A 466 45.68 -117.09 19.37
N VAL A 467 46.16 -116.29 20.35
CA VAL A 467 47.43 -115.50 20.16
C VAL A 467 48.19 -115.17 21.47
N ASP A 468 49.53 -115.32 21.46
CA ASP A 468 50.49 -115.09 22.56
C ASP A 468 51.14 -113.68 22.49
N TYR A 469 51.17 -112.94 23.61
CA TYR A 469 51.25 -111.47 23.66
C TYR A 469 52.64 -110.86 23.95
N GLU A 470 53.64 -111.61 24.44
CA GLU A 470 54.81 -111.00 25.12
C GLU A 470 56.08 -110.78 24.27
N SER A 471 56.29 -111.52 23.18
CA SER A 471 57.58 -111.53 22.48
C SER A 471 57.59 -110.88 21.09
N ARG A 472 56.43 -110.46 20.54
CA ARG A 472 56.29 -110.13 19.10
C ARG A 472 55.57 -108.82 18.76
N THR A 473 54.69 -108.31 19.61
CA THR A 473 53.79 -107.17 19.33
C THR A 473 54.42 -105.80 19.67
N ILE A 474 55.19 -105.71 20.76
CA ILE A 474 55.65 -104.44 21.36
C ILE A 474 56.66 -103.63 20.52
N PRO A 475 57.67 -104.21 19.83
CA PRO A 475 58.65 -103.43 19.07
C PRO A 475 58.06 -102.79 17.79
N LYS A 476 57.07 -103.46 17.17
CA LYS A 476 56.37 -102.93 15.99
C LYS A 476 55.50 -101.73 16.36
N LEU A 477 54.95 -101.68 17.57
CA LEU A 477 54.20 -100.54 18.12
C LEU A 477 54.96 -99.20 18.11
N ASN A 478 56.29 -99.21 18.25
CA ASN A 478 57.05 -97.96 18.38
C ASN A 478 57.33 -97.27 17.04
N ASN A 479 57.41 -97.99 15.92
CA ASN A 479 57.56 -97.37 14.58
C ASN A 479 56.26 -96.71 14.09
N ILE A 480 55.12 -97.23 14.56
CA ILE A 480 53.75 -96.79 14.30
C ILE A 480 53.51 -95.41 14.90
N PHE A 481 54.08 -95.22 16.08
CA PHE A 481 54.01 -93.98 16.83
C PHE A 481 54.59 -92.77 16.08
N ASP A 482 55.68 -92.95 15.33
CA ASP A 482 56.34 -91.87 14.58
C ASP A 482 55.53 -91.42 13.35
N LEU A 483 54.79 -92.33 12.69
CA LEU A 483 53.95 -91.93 11.55
C LEU A 483 52.64 -91.25 12.00
N LEU A 484 52.04 -91.67 13.12
CA LEU A 484 50.88 -90.98 13.71
C LEU A 484 51.24 -89.55 14.09
N SER A 485 52.48 -89.32 14.53
CA SER A 485 52.99 -88.00 14.89
C SER A 485 53.02 -87.03 13.70
N LYS A 486 53.33 -87.48 12.47
CA LYS A 486 53.21 -86.66 11.25
C LYS A 486 51.76 -86.36 10.87
N ARG A 487 50.84 -87.32 11.03
CA ARG A 487 49.41 -87.12 10.73
C ARG A 487 48.73 -86.19 11.72
N LEU A 488 49.16 -86.22 12.98
CA LEU A 488 48.77 -85.23 13.99
C LEU A 488 49.11 -83.80 13.54
N LEU A 489 50.28 -83.61 12.90
CA LEU A 489 50.72 -82.31 12.39
C LEU A 489 49.77 -81.74 11.32
N ASP A 490 49.26 -82.58 10.42
CA ASP A 490 48.32 -82.16 9.38
C ASP A 490 46.91 -81.88 9.91
N ILE A 491 46.46 -82.61 10.95
CA ILE A 491 45.21 -82.31 11.65
C ILE A 491 45.34 -80.99 12.41
N THR A 492 46.48 -80.71 13.05
CA THR A 492 46.71 -79.40 13.68
C THR A 492 46.69 -78.25 12.69
N LYS A 493 47.19 -78.43 11.45
CA LYS A 493 47.07 -77.42 10.38
C LYS A 493 45.62 -77.21 9.91
N LYS A 494 44.79 -78.26 9.86
CA LYS A 494 43.36 -78.10 9.56
C LYS A 494 42.62 -77.37 10.69
N ASN A 495 42.99 -77.64 11.95
CA ASN A 495 42.45 -76.93 13.11
C ASN A 495 42.88 -75.46 13.17
N SER A 496 44.09 -75.10 12.72
CA SER A 496 44.47 -73.68 12.62
C SER A 496 43.62 -72.94 11.60
N ASN A 497 43.35 -73.55 10.44
CA ASN A 497 42.52 -72.92 9.41
C ASN A 497 41.07 -72.72 9.86
N LEU A 498 40.47 -73.71 10.54
CA LEU A 498 39.13 -73.55 11.11
C LEU A 498 39.05 -72.50 12.22
N ARG A 499 40.15 -72.29 12.97
CA ARG A 499 40.23 -71.20 13.97
C ARG A 499 40.31 -69.84 13.30
N GLU A 500 41.05 -69.69 12.21
CA GLU A 500 41.09 -68.45 11.43
C GLU A 500 39.71 -68.11 10.84
N GLU A 501 38.95 -69.12 10.39
CA GLU A 501 37.57 -68.92 9.92
C GLU A 501 36.62 -68.47 11.05
N LEU A 502 36.77 -69.02 12.26
CA LEU A 502 36.01 -68.58 13.44
C LEU A 502 36.35 -67.13 13.83
N GLU A 503 37.63 -66.79 13.89
CA GLU A 503 38.06 -65.41 14.17
C GLU A 503 37.55 -64.41 13.12
N ALA A 504 37.45 -64.83 11.86
CA ALA A 504 36.85 -64.02 10.80
C ALA A 504 35.34 -63.81 10.99
N ILE A 505 34.62 -64.81 11.51
CA ILE A 505 33.19 -64.69 11.84
C ILE A 505 33.00 -63.78 13.07
N ASP A 506 33.81 -63.93 14.12
CA ASP A 506 33.74 -63.10 15.32
C ASP A 506 34.00 -61.62 15.02
N LYS A 507 34.96 -61.32 14.13
CA LYS A 507 35.18 -59.94 13.64
C LYS A 507 33.93 -59.37 12.96
N LYS A 508 33.25 -60.15 12.11
CA LYS A 508 32.00 -59.72 11.47
C LYS A 508 30.87 -59.48 12.48
N ILE A 509 30.77 -60.32 13.50
CA ILE A 509 29.78 -60.13 14.58
C ILE A 509 30.06 -58.83 15.33
N LEU A 510 31.32 -58.55 15.66
CA LEU A 510 31.72 -57.33 16.34
C LEU A 510 31.42 -56.07 15.50
N ASP A 511 31.68 -56.12 14.19
CA ASP A 511 31.37 -55.02 13.28
C ASP A 511 29.85 -54.74 13.23
N ILE A 512 29.01 -55.79 13.18
CA ILE A 512 27.55 -55.67 13.23
C ILE A 512 27.07 -55.10 14.57
N GLN A 513 27.70 -55.49 15.68
CA GLN A 513 27.37 -54.95 17.00
C GLN A 513 27.72 -53.46 17.09
N ASN A 514 28.88 -53.06 16.58
CA ASN A 514 29.32 -51.67 16.53
C ASN A 514 28.39 -50.81 15.67
N SER A 515 27.99 -51.30 14.48
CA SER A 515 27.04 -50.57 13.63
C SER A 515 25.67 -50.42 14.30
N ARG A 516 25.18 -51.47 14.97
CA ARG A 516 23.91 -51.42 15.70
C ARG A 516 23.94 -50.42 16.85
N HIS A 517 25.05 -50.35 17.59
CA HIS A 517 25.23 -49.39 18.67
C HIS A 517 25.25 -47.95 18.14
N LEU A 518 25.92 -47.71 17.01
CA LEU A 518 25.91 -46.40 16.37
C LEU A 518 24.50 -46.00 15.90
N ASP A 519 23.75 -46.93 15.31
CA ASP A 519 22.36 -46.70 14.91
C ASP A 519 21.47 -46.39 16.12
N GLN A 520 21.65 -47.08 17.24
CA GLN A 520 20.94 -46.78 18.50
C GLN A 520 21.20 -45.36 18.98
N GLN A 521 22.45 -44.89 18.98
CA GLN A 521 22.77 -43.52 19.36
C GLN A 521 22.14 -42.48 18.41
N ILE A 522 22.08 -42.77 17.11
CA ILE A 522 21.43 -41.90 16.13
C ILE A 522 19.93 -41.80 16.41
N VAL A 523 19.28 -42.94 16.70
CA VAL A 523 17.85 -42.98 17.04
C VAL A 523 17.57 -42.21 18.32
N GLU A 524 18.38 -42.36 19.37
CA GLU A 524 18.25 -41.63 20.63
C GLU A 524 18.41 -40.12 20.44
N ARG A 525 19.40 -39.68 19.65
CA ARG A 525 19.58 -38.25 19.33
C ARG A 525 18.36 -37.69 18.59
N ARG A 526 17.87 -38.40 17.58
CA ARG A 526 16.66 -37.98 16.84
C ARG A 526 15.42 -37.95 17.72
N ARG A 527 15.31 -38.88 18.66
CA ARG A 527 14.22 -38.90 19.64
C ARG A 527 14.27 -37.66 20.52
N HIS A 528 15.44 -37.29 21.05
CA HIS A 528 15.61 -36.08 21.84
C HIS A 528 15.26 -34.82 21.03
N GLU A 529 15.74 -34.71 19.79
CA GLU A 529 15.41 -33.59 18.89
C GLU A 529 13.91 -33.49 18.58
N LEU A 530 13.19 -34.61 18.54
CA LEU A 530 11.73 -34.63 18.37
C LEU A 530 11.01 -34.19 19.66
N GLU A 531 11.45 -34.69 20.81
CA GLU A 531 10.89 -34.31 22.12
C GLU A 531 11.06 -32.81 22.40
N GLU A 532 12.22 -32.23 22.10
CA GLU A 532 12.45 -30.78 22.19
C GLU A 532 11.53 -30.00 21.24
N ARG A 533 11.38 -30.46 19.99
CA ARG A 533 10.52 -29.80 19.01
C ARG A 533 9.03 -29.88 19.39
N GLU A 534 8.59 -31.01 19.94
CA GLU A 534 7.24 -31.17 20.50
C GLU A 534 7.01 -30.29 21.74
N PHE A 535 8.04 -30.14 22.59
CA PHE A 535 7.97 -29.26 23.74
C PHE A 535 7.83 -27.78 23.30
N MET A 536 8.65 -27.35 22.34
CA MET A 536 8.57 -25.99 21.78
C MET A 536 7.22 -25.75 21.10
N TRP A 537 6.74 -26.71 20.30
CA TRP A 537 5.44 -26.60 19.65
C TRP A 537 4.29 -26.53 20.68
N ARG A 538 4.35 -27.30 21.77
CA ARG A 538 3.37 -27.21 22.86
C ARG A 538 3.39 -25.84 23.53
N LYS A 539 4.57 -25.28 23.81
CA LYS A 539 4.71 -23.96 24.40
C LYS A 539 4.14 -22.86 23.50
N GLU A 540 4.50 -22.87 22.21
CA GLU A 540 3.97 -21.93 21.22
C GLU A 540 2.44 -22.06 21.09
N HIS A 541 1.92 -23.29 21.10
CA HIS A 541 0.49 -23.54 21.05
C HIS A 541 -0.22 -23.00 22.29
N GLU A 542 0.34 -23.21 23.49
CA GLU A 542 -0.19 -22.69 24.74
C GLU A 542 -0.18 -21.14 24.76
N GLU A 543 0.90 -20.51 24.31
CA GLU A 543 0.99 -19.06 24.16
C GLU A 543 -0.06 -18.51 23.18
N MET A 544 -0.27 -19.17 22.04
CA MET A 544 -1.32 -18.81 21.08
C MET A 544 -2.72 -18.97 21.65
N THR A 545 -2.99 -20.05 22.40
CA THR A 545 -4.29 -20.24 23.06
C THR A 545 -4.56 -19.17 24.12
N MET A 546 -3.56 -18.80 24.93
CA MET A 546 -3.69 -17.71 25.90
C MET A 546 -3.93 -16.35 25.22
N ALA A 547 -3.27 -16.09 24.09
CA ALA A 547 -3.50 -14.87 23.31
C ALA A 547 -4.93 -14.81 22.76
N LEU A 548 -5.44 -15.93 22.24
CA LEU A 548 -6.80 -16.05 21.73
C LEU A 548 -7.84 -15.84 22.84
N GLU A 549 -7.65 -16.46 24.02
CA GLU A 549 -8.53 -16.25 25.18
C GLU A 549 -8.54 -14.80 25.66
N LYS A 550 -7.39 -14.11 25.61
CA LYS A 550 -7.30 -12.69 25.98
C LYS A 550 -8.05 -11.80 24.99
N GLU A 551 -7.95 -12.09 23.70
CA GLU A 551 -8.67 -11.38 22.65
C GLU A 551 -10.19 -11.63 22.75
N GLU A 552 -10.60 -12.87 23.02
CA GLU A 552 -12.01 -13.22 23.23
C GLU A 552 -12.61 -12.47 24.44
N LYS A 553 -11.90 -12.41 25.57
CA LYS A 553 -12.32 -11.61 26.74
C LYS A 553 -12.45 -10.12 26.40
N ALA A 554 -11.52 -9.58 25.61
CA ALA A 554 -11.58 -8.18 25.17
C ALA A 554 -12.75 -7.92 24.21
N MET A 555 -13.08 -8.90 23.37
CA MET A 555 -14.25 -8.86 22.48
C MET A 555 -15.55 -8.87 23.28
N GLN A 556 -15.68 -9.80 24.23
CA GLN A 556 -16.86 -9.89 25.11
C GLN A 556 -17.09 -8.59 25.90
N GLU A 557 -16.02 -7.95 26.42
CA GLU A 557 -16.16 -6.68 27.13
C GLU A 557 -16.60 -5.54 26.19
N LYS A 558 -16.09 -5.50 24.95
CA LYS A 558 -16.57 -4.53 23.95
C LYS A 558 -18.02 -4.76 23.57
N GLU A 559 -18.45 -6.02 23.43
CA GLU A 559 -19.86 -6.35 23.16
C GLU A 559 -20.76 -5.91 24.32
N ARG A 560 -20.32 -6.13 25.56
CA ARG A 560 -21.02 -5.64 26.75
C ARG A 560 -21.15 -4.12 26.74
N GLN A 561 -20.08 -3.41 26.38
CA GLN A 561 -20.09 -1.95 26.28
C GLN A 561 -21.01 -1.45 25.17
N ILE A 562 -20.97 -2.05 23.98
CA ILE A 562 -21.85 -1.71 22.87
C ILE A 562 -23.32 -1.95 23.26
N SER A 563 -23.62 -3.05 23.95
CA SER A 563 -24.97 -3.35 24.43
C SER A 563 -25.48 -2.28 25.40
N LEU A 564 -24.62 -1.86 26.35
CA LEU A 564 -24.95 -0.79 27.30
C LEU A 564 -25.17 0.56 26.60
N ASP A 565 -24.30 0.92 25.65
CA ASP A 565 -24.41 2.16 24.89
C ASP A 565 -25.67 2.19 24.01
N LEU A 566 -26.04 1.04 23.44
CA LEU A 566 -27.26 0.88 22.66
C LEU A 566 -28.50 1.06 23.53
N GLU A 567 -28.52 0.48 24.73
CA GLU A 567 -29.63 0.66 25.66
C GLU A 567 -29.74 2.12 26.15
N ASN A 568 -28.61 2.76 26.44
CA ASN A 568 -28.57 4.18 26.77
C ASN A 568 -29.08 5.07 25.61
N ALA A 569 -28.73 4.74 24.36
CA ALA A 569 -29.21 5.45 23.19
C ALA A 569 -30.72 5.24 23.00
N ARG A 570 -31.24 4.03 23.24
CA ARG A 570 -32.69 3.74 23.21
C ARG A 570 -33.44 4.55 24.26
N MET A 571 -32.92 4.61 25.50
CA MET A 571 -33.50 5.41 26.58
C MET A 571 -33.56 6.90 26.21
N LYS A 572 -32.45 7.47 25.69
CA LYS A 572 -32.44 8.87 25.21
C LYS A 572 -33.43 9.12 24.08
N LEU A 573 -33.57 8.15 23.17
CA LEU A 573 -34.52 8.24 22.06
C LEU A 573 -35.97 8.18 22.57
N TYR A 574 -36.25 7.35 23.59
CA TYR A 574 -37.55 7.30 24.25
C TYR A 574 -37.86 8.64 24.95
N ASP A 575 -36.92 9.18 25.72
CA ASP A 575 -37.07 10.47 26.40
C ASP A 575 -37.31 11.63 25.43
N THR A 576 -36.56 11.67 24.32
CA THR A 576 -36.75 12.71 23.30
C THR A 576 -38.10 12.58 22.59
N LYS A 577 -38.56 11.35 22.30
CA LYS A 577 -39.91 11.10 21.79
C LYS A 577 -40.99 11.55 22.77
N LEU A 578 -40.82 11.27 24.07
CA LEU A 578 -41.75 11.70 25.10
C LEU A 578 -41.83 13.23 25.15
N LYS A 579 -40.68 13.92 25.23
CA LYS A 579 -40.62 15.40 25.20
C LYS A 579 -41.22 16.01 23.94
N ALA A 580 -40.98 15.40 22.78
CA ALA A 580 -41.58 15.85 21.52
C ALA A 580 -43.11 15.68 21.52
N SER A 581 -43.61 14.58 22.08
CA SER A 581 -45.05 14.34 22.23
C SER A 581 -45.70 15.36 23.19
N GLU A 582 -45.04 15.66 24.30
CA GLU A 582 -45.50 16.68 25.26
C GLU A 582 -45.51 18.07 24.64
N ALA A 583 -44.45 18.44 23.92
CA ALA A 583 -44.37 19.72 23.19
C ALA A 583 -45.47 19.84 22.13
N ARG A 584 -45.78 18.75 21.42
CA ARG A 584 -46.88 18.71 20.46
C ARG A 584 -48.24 18.93 21.14
N ILE A 585 -48.50 18.25 22.25
CA ILE A 585 -49.73 18.44 23.04
C ILE A 585 -49.83 19.89 23.54
N GLN A 586 -48.73 20.47 24.02
CA GLN A 586 -48.71 21.88 24.45
C GLN A 586 -48.97 22.85 23.30
N ALA A 587 -48.40 22.61 22.11
CA ALA A 587 -48.66 23.43 20.93
C ALA A 587 -50.13 23.34 20.47
N GLU A 588 -50.71 22.13 20.50
CA GLU A 588 -52.13 21.94 20.19
C GLU A 588 -53.04 22.66 21.21
N ARG A 589 -52.69 22.63 22.51
CA ARG A 589 -53.41 23.40 23.54
C ARG A 589 -53.35 24.90 23.29
N ARG A 590 -52.16 25.47 23.04
CA ARG A 590 -52.01 26.89 22.71
C ARG A 590 -52.77 27.30 21.45
N LYS A 591 -52.78 26.44 20.43
CA LYS A 591 -53.59 26.67 19.22
C LYS A 591 -55.08 26.69 19.55
N HIS A 592 -55.54 25.80 20.42
CA HIS A 592 -56.93 25.79 20.85
C HIS A 592 -57.31 27.06 21.62
N GLU A 593 -56.46 27.48 22.58
CA GLU A 593 -56.62 28.74 23.32
C GLU A 593 -56.68 29.96 22.38
N LEU A 594 -55.77 30.04 21.39
CA LEU A 594 -55.76 31.12 20.41
C LEU A 594 -57.03 31.13 19.54
N ASN A 595 -57.51 29.94 19.14
CA ASN A 595 -58.76 29.80 18.39
C ASN A 595 -59.98 30.24 19.22
N GLU A 596 -60.01 29.94 20.53
CA GLU A 596 -61.07 30.43 21.41
C GLU A 596 -61.06 31.96 21.54
N ILE A 597 -59.87 32.57 21.68
CA ILE A 597 -59.70 34.02 21.69
C ILE A 597 -60.13 34.62 20.35
N TYR A 598 -59.74 34.04 19.23
CA TYR A 598 -60.15 34.51 17.90
C TYR A 598 -61.67 34.40 17.74
N ALA A 599 -62.28 33.29 18.16
CA ALA A 599 -63.72 33.11 18.10
C ALA A 599 -64.48 34.06 19.03
N SER A 600 -63.92 34.46 20.18
CA SER A 600 -64.53 35.47 21.04
C SER A 600 -64.42 36.88 20.42
N PHE A 601 -63.29 37.22 19.81
CA PHE A 601 -63.10 38.48 19.08
C PHE A 601 -64.04 38.61 17.87
N VAL A 602 -64.17 37.55 17.06
CA VAL A 602 -65.12 37.52 15.93
C VAL A 602 -66.56 37.71 16.43
N ARG A 603 -66.93 37.10 17.56
CA ARG A 603 -68.26 37.32 18.18
C ARG A 603 -68.45 38.77 18.62
N GLN A 604 -67.45 39.40 19.21
CA GLN A 604 -67.49 40.82 19.58
C GLN A 604 -67.62 41.74 18.36
N LEU A 605 -66.85 41.50 17.30
CA LEU A 605 -66.96 42.27 16.06
C LEU A 605 -68.33 42.11 15.40
N LYS A 606 -68.88 40.90 15.40
CA LYS A 606 -70.23 40.64 14.88
C LYS A 606 -71.28 41.44 15.66
N HIS A 607 -71.21 41.45 16.99
CA HIS A 607 -72.09 42.26 17.82
C HIS A 607 -71.94 43.77 17.53
N ALA A 608 -70.72 44.26 17.39
CA ALA A 608 -70.47 45.67 17.07
C ALA A 608 -71.01 46.06 15.68
N LEU A 609 -70.92 45.18 14.69
CA LEU A 609 -71.52 45.37 13.37
C LEU A 609 -73.04 45.38 13.45
N GLU A 610 -73.66 44.45 14.17
CA GLU A 610 -75.10 44.42 14.41
C GLU A 610 -75.57 45.72 15.10
N ASP A 611 -74.82 46.24 16.07
CA ASP A 611 -75.11 47.54 16.72
C ASP A 611 -75.01 48.73 15.75
N ILE A 612 -74.04 48.72 14.83
CA ILE A 612 -73.87 49.77 13.81
C ILE A 612 -74.99 49.70 12.78
N ASP A 613 -75.34 48.50 12.30
CA ASP A 613 -76.44 48.30 11.36
C ASP A 613 -77.77 48.74 11.96
N GLN A 614 -78.02 48.41 13.23
CA GLN A 614 -79.21 48.87 13.95
C GLN A 614 -79.26 50.40 14.02
N ARG A 615 -78.15 51.06 14.39
CA ARG A 615 -78.08 52.53 14.40
C ARG A 615 -78.29 53.12 13.00
N ALA A 616 -77.72 52.52 11.96
CA ALA A 616 -77.86 53.00 10.58
C ALA A 616 -79.33 52.89 10.11
N GLU A 617 -80.03 51.82 10.50
CA GLU A 617 -81.45 51.68 10.20
C GLU A 617 -82.30 52.69 10.99
N ASP A 618 -81.99 52.91 12.27
CA ASP A 618 -82.63 53.95 13.07
C ASP A 618 -82.45 55.35 12.44
N TYR A 619 -81.25 55.66 11.92
CA TYR A 619 -80.99 56.89 11.16
C TYR A 619 -81.77 56.96 9.85
N ARG A 620 -81.87 55.87 9.08
CA ARG A 620 -82.68 55.83 7.85
C ARG A 620 -84.15 56.08 8.11
N VAL A 621 -84.68 55.52 9.19
CA VAL A 621 -86.06 55.77 9.63
C VAL A 621 -86.25 57.24 10.01
N ALA A 622 -85.28 57.84 10.70
CA ALA A 622 -85.31 59.27 11.03
C ALA A 622 -85.28 60.16 9.77
N VAL A 623 -84.41 59.87 8.80
CA VAL A 623 -84.34 60.62 7.53
C VAL A 623 -85.64 60.49 6.73
N LYS A 624 -86.22 59.28 6.60
CA LYS A 624 -87.52 59.11 5.95
C LYS A 624 -88.64 59.90 6.64
N LYS A 625 -88.58 60.01 7.97
CA LYS A 625 -89.54 60.80 8.74
C LYS A 625 -89.37 62.30 8.45
N GLU A 626 -88.14 62.79 8.36
CA GLU A 626 -87.86 64.17 7.96
C GLU A 626 -88.25 64.45 6.50
N GLU A 627 -87.97 63.54 5.57
CA GLU A 627 -88.40 63.63 4.17
C GLU A 627 -89.93 63.64 4.02
N SER A 628 -90.66 62.86 4.83
CA SER A 628 -92.13 62.87 4.90
C SER A 628 -92.67 64.22 5.38
N VAL A 629 -92.03 64.83 6.37
CA VAL A 629 -92.40 66.17 6.86
C VAL A 629 -92.11 67.23 5.81
N VAL A 630 -90.99 67.13 5.10
CA VAL A 630 -90.65 68.05 4.00
C VAL A 630 -91.60 67.89 2.82
N THR A 631 -92.04 66.67 2.49
CA THR A 631 -93.02 66.44 1.42
C THR A 631 -94.43 66.91 1.80
N GLU A 632 -94.85 66.79 3.05
CA GLU A 632 -96.09 67.44 3.54
C GLU A 632 -96.00 68.97 3.42
N VAL A 633 -94.88 69.57 3.80
CA VAL A 633 -94.68 71.03 3.71
C VAL A 633 -94.61 71.53 2.27
N ILE A 634 -94.10 70.73 1.32
CA ILE A 634 -94.06 71.09 -0.11
C ILE A 634 -95.44 70.91 -0.79
N LEU A 635 -96.31 70.03 -0.28
CA LEU A 635 -97.68 69.87 -0.81
C LEU A 635 -98.66 70.93 -0.27
N ASP A 636 -98.33 71.59 0.83
CA ASP A 636 -99.09 72.70 1.44
C ASP A 636 -98.71 74.10 0.87
N ILE A 637 -97.74 74.18 -0.04
CA ILE A 637 -97.36 75.39 -0.82
C ILE A 637 -97.85 75.24 -2.25
#